data_AF-A0A2M7XPJ9-F1
#
_entry.id   AF-A0A2M7XPJ9-F1
#
_cell.length_a   1.000
_cell.length_b   1.000
_cell.length_c   1.000
_cell.angle_alpha   90.00
_cell.angle_beta   90.00
_cell.angle_gamma   90.00
#
_symmetry.space_group_name_H-M   'P 1'
#
loop_
_entity.id
_entity.type
_entity.pdbx_description
1 polymer ?
#
loop_
_entity_poly.entity_id
_entity_poly.type
_entity_poly.pdbx_seq_one_letter_code
_entity_poly.pdbx_strand_id
1 'polypeptide(L)'
;MIKNGLEVCSDCNDYPCNRFDSEKAGFDSFVTHKKVFTNLDEINRKGLKPFIENQRVRIEILTDLLANFDDGRSKGFYCLSCSLLPLGTLREVREFAFGLSEEIDTKEKSKRIKYSLTQVADSMNIILKLNKQKTKL
;
A
#
# COMPACT_ATOMS: atom_id res chain seq x y z
N MET A 1 19.92 -11.03 17.66
CA MET A 1 19.65 -10.34 16.38
C MET A 1 20.73 -9.28 16.21
N ILE A 2 21.66 -9.44 15.27
CA ILE A 2 22.74 -8.45 15.10
C ILE A 2 22.09 -7.15 14.61
N LYS A 3 22.28 -6.08 15.39
CA LYS A 3 21.91 -4.70 15.05
C LYS A 3 23.22 -4.00 14.70
N ASN A 4 23.42 -3.67 13.43
CA ASN A 4 24.66 -3.04 12.95
C ASN A 4 24.74 -1.52 13.26
N GLY A 5 23.85 -1.00 14.09
CA GLY A 5 23.73 0.44 14.34
C GLY A 5 23.22 1.26 13.14
N LEU A 6 22.70 0.59 12.11
CA LEU A 6 22.20 1.21 10.89
C LEU A 6 20.73 1.66 11.04
N GLU A 7 20.38 2.75 10.37
CA GLU A 7 19.03 3.35 10.43
C GLU A 7 18.03 2.57 9.57
N VAL A 8 18.45 2.11 8.39
CA VAL A 8 17.60 1.33 7.48
C VAL A 8 18.31 0.10 6.93
N CYS A 9 17.53 -0.90 6.50
CA CYS A 9 18.08 -2.14 5.94
C CYS A 9 18.94 -1.89 4.68
N SER A 10 18.62 -0.87 3.88
CA SER A 10 19.38 -0.54 2.66
C SER A 10 20.75 0.06 2.91
N ASP A 11 21.11 0.39 4.16
CA ASP A 11 22.47 0.81 4.53
C ASP A 11 23.40 -0.38 4.81
N CYS A 12 22.86 -1.60 4.86
CA CYS A 12 23.61 -2.80 5.22
C CYS A 12 24.30 -3.39 3.99
N ASN A 13 25.61 -3.70 4.08
CA ASN A 13 26.35 -4.34 2.98
C ASN A 13 25.79 -5.72 2.59
N ASP A 14 25.13 -6.41 3.53
CA ASP A 14 24.49 -7.70 3.27
C ASP A 14 23.07 -7.57 2.68
N TYR A 15 22.56 -6.35 2.46
CA TYR A 15 21.23 -6.12 1.92
C TYR A 15 21.17 -6.45 0.42
N PRO A 16 20.12 -7.16 -0.05
CA PRO A 16 19.06 -7.82 0.71
C PRO A 16 19.50 -9.17 1.29
N CYS A 17 19.47 -9.32 2.62
CA CYS A 17 19.92 -10.54 3.30
C CYS A 17 18.82 -11.62 3.37
N ASN A 18 19.11 -12.74 4.05
CA ASN A 18 18.17 -13.87 4.23
C ASN A 18 16.86 -13.49 4.96
N ARG A 19 16.82 -12.36 5.66
CA ARG A 19 15.57 -11.86 6.28
C ARG A 19 14.50 -11.50 5.25
N PHE A 20 14.90 -11.28 4.00
CA PHE A 20 14.00 -10.93 2.91
C PHE A 20 13.61 -12.14 2.04
N ASP A 21 13.85 -13.37 2.48
CA ASP A 21 13.61 -14.55 1.64
C ASP A 21 12.13 -14.71 1.26
N SER A 22 11.19 -14.26 2.10
CA SER A 22 9.75 -14.26 1.78
C SER A 22 9.42 -13.25 0.68
N GLU A 23 9.95 -12.04 0.79
CA GLU A 23 9.84 -10.95 -0.18
C GLU A 23 10.49 -11.33 -1.51
N LYS A 24 11.67 -11.96 -1.47
CA LYS A 24 12.39 -12.48 -2.65
C LYS A 24 11.62 -13.59 -3.36
N ALA A 25 10.95 -14.47 -2.60
CA ALA A 25 10.08 -15.49 -3.15
C ALA A 25 8.77 -14.92 -3.74
N GLY A 26 8.52 -13.61 -3.56
CA GLY A 26 7.37 -12.92 -4.10
C GLY A 26 6.06 -13.23 -3.38
N PHE A 27 6.10 -13.89 -2.23
CA PHE A 27 4.91 -14.20 -1.44
C PHE A 27 4.62 -13.07 -0.46
N ASP A 28 3.36 -12.65 -0.42
CA ASP A 28 2.84 -11.71 0.55
C ASP A 28 2.45 -12.43 1.85
N SER A 29 2.55 -11.71 2.96
CA SER A 29 2.10 -12.15 4.28
C SER A 29 0.64 -11.73 4.52
N PHE A 30 0.33 -11.22 5.72
CA PHE A 30 -0.93 -10.51 5.95
C PHE A 30 -0.94 -9.12 5.29
N VAL A 31 0.24 -8.60 4.92
CA VAL A 31 0.44 -7.38 4.11
C VAL A 31 1.26 -7.69 2.85
N THR A 32 1.22 -6.77 1.89
CA THR A 32 1.98 -6.94 0.65
C THR A 32 3.47 -6.65 0.82
N HIS A 33 4.30 -7.47 0.20
CA HIS A 33 5.75 -7.33 0.11
C HIS A 33 6.19 -6.64 -1.18
N LYS A 34 5.30 -6.43 -2.15
CA LYS A 34 5.58 -5.89 -3.49
C LYS A 34 6.32 -4.55 -3.51
N LYS A 35 6.27 -3.77 -2.42
CA LYS A 35 6.94 -2.46 -2.29
C LYS A 35 8.19 -2.47 -1.43
N VAL A 36 8.54 -3.59 -0.78
CA VAL A 36 9.63 -3.62 0.21
C VAL A 36 10.95 -3.17 -0.41
N PHE A 37 11.38 -3.79 -1.51
CA PHE A 37 12.64 -3.43 -2.17
C PHE A 37 12.59 -2.03 -2.78
N THR A 38 11.54 -1.71 -3.54
CA THR A 38 11.40 -0.37 -4.14
C THR A 38 11.41 0.74 -3.10
N ASN A 39 10.78 0.55 -1.95
CA ASN A 39 10.78 1.54 -0.86
C ASN A 39 12.18 1.71 -0.27
N LEU A 40 12.90 0.62 -0.05
CA LEU A 40 14.27 0.65 0.47
C LEU A 40 15.25 1.29 -0.52
N ASP A 41 15.06 1.05 -1.82
CA ASP A 41 15.81 1.70 -2.90
C ASP A 41 15.49 3.20 -2.97
N GLU A 42 14.22 3.58 -2.79
CA GLU A 42 13.83 4.99 -2.71
C GLU A 42 14.43 5.70 -1.50
N ILE A 43 14.47 5.04 -0.34
CA ILE A 43 15.11 5.56 0.87
C ILE A 43 16.61 5.74 0.62
N ASN A 44 17.28 4.76 0.00
CA ASN A 44 18.69 4.86 -0.31
C ASN A 44 18.98 6.03 -1.27
N ARG A 45 18.13 6.21 -2.28
CA ARG A 45 18.30 7.26 -3.31
C ARG A 45 17.94 8.67 -2.84
N LYS A 46 16.86 8.81 -2.06
CA LYS A 46 16.25 10.12 -1.71
C LYS A 46 16.36 10.47 -0.23
N GLY A 47 16.84 9.55 0.59
CA GLY A 47 16.86 9.65 2.04
C GLY A 47 15.54 9.24 2.71
N LEU A 48 15.62 9.02 4.01
CA LEU A 48 14.49 8.57 4.84
C LEU A 48 13.40 9.64 5.00
N LYS A 49 13.77 10.92 5.14
CA LYS A 49 12.80 12.00 5.40
C LYS A 49 11.72 12.13 4.31
N PRO A 50 12.05 12.22 3.00
CA PRO A 50 11.03 12.25 1.96
C PRO A 50 10.17 10.98 1.91
N PHE A 51 10.75 9.82 2.21
CA PHE A 51 10.01 8.57 2.28
C PHE A 51 8.94 8.62 3.39
N ILE A 52 9.32 9.03 4.60
CA ILE A 52 8.40 9.17 5.74
C ILE A 52 7.25 10.14 5.40
N GLU A 53 7.55 11.26 4.74
CA GLU A 53 6.52 12.23 4.37
C GLU A 53 5.51 11.63 3.37
N ASN A 54 5.99 10.87 2.38
CA ASN A 54 5.11 10.14 1.48
C ASN A 54 4.26 9.09 2.22
N GLN A 55 4.81 8.40 3.22
CA GLN A 55 4.04 7.45 4.03
C GLN A 55 2.97 8.16 4.88
N ARG A 56 3.25 9.34 5.44
CA ARG A 56 2.26 10.13 6.18
C ARG A 56 1.04 10.46 5.34
N VAL A 57 1.25 10.94 4.12
CA VAL A 57 0.14 11.22 3.19
C VAL A 57 -0.65 9.95 2.87
N ARG A 58 0.02 8.82 2.62
CA ARG A 58 -0.69 7.53 2.40
C ARG A 58 -1.55 7.13 3.59
N ILE A 59 -1.04 7.35 4.81
CA ILE A 59 -1.76 7.06 6.05
C ILE A 59 -2.97 7.99 6.22
N GLU A 60 -2.83 9.28 5.91
CA GLU A 60 -3.94 10.24 5.92
C GLU A 60 -5.06 9.79 4.98
N ILE A 61 -4.72 9.51 3.71
CA ILE A 61 -5.69 9.05 2.72
C ILE A 61 -6.37 7.75 3.16
N LEU A 62 -5.60 6.78 3.66
CA LEU A 62 -6.17 5.52 4.15
C LEU A 62 -7.11 5.75 5.34
N THR A 63 -6.73 6.63 6.27
CA THR A 63 -7.55 6.99 7.44
C THR A 63 -8.87 7.57 7.00
N ASP A 64 -8.86 8.50 6.05
CA ASP A 64 -10.08 9.12 5.53
C ASP A 64 -10.98 8.12 4.82
N LEU A 65 -10.39 7.24 4.00
CA LEU A 65 -11.16 6.21 3.30
C LEU A 65 -11.86 5.26 4.28
N LEU A 66 -11.15 4.86 5.34
CA LEU A 66 -11.69 3.97 6.37
C LEU A 66 -12.75 4.64 7.24
N ALA A 67 -12.52 5.90 7.64
CA ALA A 67 -13.44 6.62 8.52
C ALA A 67 -14.79 6.93 7.84
N ASN A 68 -14.77 7.24 6.55
CA ASN A 68 -15.94 7.77 5.84
C ASN A 68 -16.60 6.77 4.90
N PHE A 69 -15.87 5.76 4.41
CA PHE A 69 -16.34 4.90 3.31
C PHE A 69 -16.15 3.40 3.55
N ASP A 70 -15.73 2.95 4.74
CA ASP A 70 -15.65 1.51 5.03
C ASP A 70 -17.04 0.89 5.18
N ASP A 71 -17.28 -0.18 4.42
CA ASP A 71 -18.49 -1.00 4.47
C ASP A 71 -18.37 -2.19 5.45
N GLY A 72 -17.30 -2.20 6.26
CA GLY A 72 -16.97 -3.26 7.21
C GLY A 72 -16.30 -4.48 6.57
N ARG A 73 -16.09 -4.49 5.25
CA ARG A 73 -15.49 -5.60 4.50
C ARG A 73 -14.35 -5.15 3.57
N SER A 74 -14.17 -3.84 3.39
CA SER A 74 -13.28 -3.28 2.37
C SER A 74 -11.96 -2.74 2.93
N LYS A 75 -11.77 -2.74 4.25
CA LYS A 75 -10.51 -2.35 4.91
C LYS A 75 -9.26 -2.95 4.25
N GLY A 76 -9.22 -4.26 4.06
CA GLY A 76 -8.05 -4.93 3.46
C GLY A 76 -7.77 -4.46 2.03
N PHE A 77 -8.82 -4.18 1.26
CA PHE A 77 -8.69 -3.65 -0.10
C PHE A 77 -8.13 -2.23 -0.10
N TYR A 78 -8.61 -1.35 0.79
CA TYR A 78 -8.06 0.00 0.94
C TYR A 78 -6.61 0.01 1.39
N CYS A 79 -6.25 -0.83 2.38
CA CYS A 79 -4.84 -0.97 2.79
C CYS A 79 -3.94 -1.39 1.63
N LEU A 80 -4.38 -2.39 0.84
CA LEU A 80 -3.61 -2.89 -0.29
C LEU A 80 -3.46 -1.83 -1.39
N SER A 81 -4.55 -1.13 -1.70
CA SER A 81 -4.56 -0.05 -2.69
C SER A 81 -3.65 1.10 -2.28
N CYS A 82 -3.75 1.57 -1.02
CA CYS A 82 -2.91 2.63 -0.48
C CYS A 82 -1.43 2.23 -0.36
N SER A 83 -1.12 0.93 -0.32
CA SER A 83 0.27 0.44 -0.36
C SER A 83 0.84 0.42 -1.78
N LEU A 84 0.04 0.03 -2.78
CA LEU A 84 0.54 -0.27 -4.12
C LEU A 84 0.47 0.90 -5.10
N LEU A 85 -0.59 1.72 -5.02
CA LEU A 85 -0.86 2.75 -6.01
C LEU A 85 0.04 3.99 -5.84
N PRO A 86 0.34 4.73 -6.92
CA PRO A 86 1.04 6.01 -6.83
C PRO A 86 0.29 7.03 -5.97
N LEU A 87 1.04 7.91 -5.29
CA LEU A 87 0.46 8.88 -4.37
C LEU A 87 -0.48 9.88 -5.07
N GLY A 88 -0.12 10.31 -6.29
CA GLY A 88 -0.96 11.22 -7.09
C GLY A 88 -2.34 10.63 -7.32
N THR A 89 -2.41 9.38 -7.77
CA THR A 89 -3.71 8.74 -8.03
C THR A 89 -4.50 8.45 -6.77
N LEU A 90 -3.83 8.17 -5.64
CA LEU A 90 -4.54 8.06 -4.36
C LEU A 90 -5.19 9.39 -3.93
N ARG A 91 -4.56 10.54 -4.24
CA ARG A 91 -5.15 11.86 -4.01
C ARG A 91 -6.37 12.09 -4.89
N GLU A 92 -6.28 11.78 -6.18
CA GLU A 92 -7.41 11.89 -7.12
C GLU A 92 -8.60 11.02 -6.68
N VAL A 93 -8.34 9.78 -6.24
CA VAL A 93 -9.39 8.89 -5.72
C VAL A 93 -10.00 9.43 -4.43
N ARG A 94 -9.19 10.01 -3.54
CA ARG A 94 -9.70 10.66 -2.32
C ARG A 94 -10.61 11.83 -2.68
N GLU A 95 -10.19 12.70 -3.57
CA GLU A 95 -11.01 13.83 -4.04
C GLU A 95 -12.33 13.36 -4.65
N PHE A 96 -12.29 12.35 -5.51
CA PHE A 96 -13.49 11.70 -6.03
C PHE A 96 -14.40 11.16 -4.93
N ALA A 97 -13.84 10.48 -3.92
CA ALA A 97 -14.60 9.90 -2.82
C ALA A 97 -15.35 10.96 -2.00
N PHE A 98 -14.69 12.08 -1.68
CA PHE A 98 -15.29 13.20 -0.96
C PHE A 98 -16.27 14.02 -1.82
N GLY A 99 -16.20 13.92 -3.15
CA GLY A 99 -17.18 14.52 -4.06
C GLY A 99 -18.47 13.71 -4.22
N LEU A 100 -18.58 12.51 -3.63
CA LEU A 100 -19.81 11.70 -3.70
C LEU A 100 -20.92 12.31 -2.86
N SER A 101 -22.14 12.40 -3.44
CA SER A 101 -23.33 12.90 -2.76
C SER A 101 -23.58 12.21 -1.40
N GLU A 102 -23.99 12.99 -0.41
CA GLU A 102 -24.40 12.50 0.91
C GLU A 102 -25.60 11.55 0.87
N GLU A 103 -26.44 11.66 -0.17
CA GLU A 103 -27.61 10.80 -0.37
C GLU A 103 -27.24 9.35 -0.74
N ILE A 104 -26.00 9.11 -1.15
CA ILE A 104 -25.52 7.76 -1.47
C ILE A 104 -25.09 7.08 -0.17
N ASP A 105 -25.64 5.89 0.08
CA ASP A 105 -25.25 5.09 1.24
C ASP A 105 -23.77 4.66 1.20
N THR A 106 -23.20 4.38 2.37
CA THR A 106 -21.77 4.02 2.51
C THR A 106 -21.38 2.79 1.69
N LYS A 107 -22.28 1.83 1.48
CA LYS A 107 -21.99 0.61 0.74
C LYS A 107 -21.85 0.89 -0.76
N GLU A 108 -22.73 1.73 -1.31
CA GLU A 108 -22.64 2.17 -2.70
C GLU A 108 -21.45 3.12 -2.90
N LYS A 109 -21.14 4.01 -1.94
CA LYS A 109 -19.90 4.81 -1.95
C LYS A 109 -18.65 3.92 -1.99
N SER A 110 -18.57 2.95 -1.08
CA SER A 110 -17.49 1.94 -1.04
C SER A 110 -17.32 1.26 -2.39
N LYS A 111 -18.41 0.79 -3.00
CA LYS A 111 -18.39 0.13 -4.31
C LYS A 111 -17.83 1.03 -5.41
N ARG A 112 -18.24 2.29 -5.49
CA ARG A 112 -17.76 3.26 -6.49
C ARG A 112 -16.28 3.58 -6.30
N ILE A 113 -15.84 3.79 -5.06
CA ILE A 113 -14.43 4.05 -4.74
C ILE A 113 -13.57 2.83 -5.10
N LYS A 114 -14.03 1.62 -4.77
CA LYS A 114 -13.33 0.38 -5.15
C LYS A 114 -13.22 0.22 -6.65
N TYR A 115 -14.29 0.52 -7.38
CA TYR A 115 -14.26 0.51 -8.84
C TYR A 115 -13.22 1.50 -9.39
N SER A 116 -13.19 2.73 -8.87
CA SER A 116 -12.19 3.74 -9.26
C SER A 116 -10.75 3.26 -9.00
N LEU A 117 -10.48 2.73 -7.79
CA LEU A 117 -9.18 2.16 -7.43
C LEU A 117 -8.77 1.00 -8.35
N THR A 118 -9.72 0.12 -8.71
CA THR A 118 -9.49 -0.98 -9.63
C THR A 118 -9.16 -0.49 -11.03
N GLN A 119 -9.92 0.48 -11.57
CA GLN A 119 -9.65 1.04 -12.91
C GLN A 119 -8.26 1.67 -13.00
N VAL A 120 -7.87 2.42 -11.97
CA VAL A 120 -6.52 2.98 -11.85
C VAL A 120 -5.48 1.85 -11.85
N ALA A 121 -5.68 0.85 -11.00
CA ALA A 121 -4.73 -0.25 -10.86
C ALA A 121 -4.57 -1.01 -12.19
N ASP A 122 -5.68 -1.30 -12.87
CA ASP A 122 -5.70 -1.99 -14.17
C ASP A 122 -4.95 -1.18 -15.23
N SER A 123 -5.18 0.15 -15.30
CA SER A 123 -4.47 1.03 -16.24
C SER A 123 -2.94 1.05 -16.05
N MET A 124 -2.48 0.74 -14.83
CA MET A 124 -1.07 0.69 -14.45
C MET A 124 -0.52 -0.73 -14.37
N ASN A 125 -1.32 -1.76 -14.72
CA ASN A 125 -0.99 -3.17 -14.56
C ASN A 125 -0.61 -3.56 -13.12
N ILE A 126 -1.23 -2.92 -12.12
CA ILE A 126 -1.03 -3.18 -10.70
C ILE A 126 -2.11 -4.14 -10.19
N ILE A 127 -1.70 -5.32 -9.74
CA ILE A 127 -2.64 -6.31 -9.18
C ILE A 127 -2.95 -5.99 -7.71
N LEU A 128 -4.19 -5.57 -7.43
CA LEU A 128 -4.74 -5.36 -6.08
C LEU A 128 -5.21 -6.67 -5.42
N LYS A 129 -4.31 -7.66 -5.37
CA LYS A 129 -4.50 -8.93 -4.68
C LYS A 129 -3.19 -9.37 -4.01
N LEU A 130 -3.31 -9.92 -2.80
CA LEU A 130 -2.18 -10.53 -2.09
C LEU A 130 -1.80 -11.87 -2.74
N ASN A 131 -0.51 -12.08 -2.96
CA ASN A 131 0.07 -13.33 -3.42
C ASN A 131 0.47 -14.23 -2.23
N LYS A 132 -0.49 -14.93 -1.64
CA LYS A 132 -0.21 -15.80 -0.50
C LYS A 132 0.42 -17.12 -0.94
N GLN A 133 1.44 -17.57 -0.20
CA GLN A 133 1.94 -18.94 -0.36
C GLN A 133 0.81 -19.93 -0.06
N LYS A 134 0.61 -20.91 -0.94
CA LYS A 134 -0.34 -21.99 -0.67
C LYS A 134 0.26 -22.88 0.41
N THR A 135 -0.27 -22.84 1.62
CA THR A 135 0.01 -23.86 2.62
C THR A 135 -0.48 -25.19 2.09
N LYS A 136 0.41 -26.18 1.93
CA LYS A 136 -0.05 -27.56 1.75
C LYS A 136 -0.74 -27.96 3.06
N LEU A 137 -2.04 -28.18 3.02
CA LEU A 137 -2.79 -28.86 4.07
C LEU A 137 -2.39 -30.34 4.10
#